data_AF-A0A7I8DAL4-F1
#
_entry.id   AF-A0A7I8DAL4-F1
#
_cell.length_a   1.000
_cell.length_b   1.000
_cell.length_c   1.000
_cell.angle_alpha   90.00
_cell.angle_beta   90.00
_cell.angle_gamma   90.00
#
_symmetry.space_group_name_H-M   'P 1'
#
loop_
_entity.id
_entity.type
_entity.pdbx_description
1 polymer ?
#
loop_
_entity_poly.entity_id
_entity_poly.type
_entity_poly.pdbx_seq_one_letter_code
_entity_poly.pdbx_strand_id
1 'polypeptide(L)'
;MLRLISWLILIGIFLLAGYGLNLIRVAVMDKIADPSAIIWWRVLIGSFLMVGGLSFLGGFLFYRDKKQGRVRKPVWKIKKEQEKRQRQQQESK
;
A
#
# COMPACT_ATOMS: atom_id res chain seq x y z
N MET A 1 -18.73 -4.22 7.55
CA MET A 1 -17.85 -5.30 8.04
C MET A 1 -16.65 -5.59 7.11
N LEU A 2 -16.75 -5.40 5.78
CA LEU A 2 -15.62 -5.55 4.83
C LEU A 2 -14.34 -4.73 5.13
N ARG A 3 -14.45 -3.66 5.92
CA ARG A 3 -13.30 -2.80 6.29
C ARG A 3 -12.27 -3.54 7.16
N LEU A 4 -12.71 -4.41 8.08
CA LEU A 4 -11.79 -5.18 8.94
C LEU A 4 -11.01 -6.22 8.12
N ILE A 5 -11.68 -6.92 7.20
CA ILE A 5 -11.03 -7.92 6.34
C ILE A 5 -9.86 -7.32 5.55
N SER A 6 -10.03 -6.08 5.09
CA SER A 6 -8.98 -5.38 4.36
C SER A 6 -7.76 -5.04 5.22
N TRP A 7 -7.98 -4.68 6.49
CA TRP A 7 -6.89 -4.41 7.42
C TRP A 7 -6.16 -5.70 7.79
N LEU A 8 -6.90 -6.79 7.97
CA LEU A 8 -6.34 -8.12 8.23
C LEU A 8 -5.43 -8.58 7.07
N ILE A 9 -5.88 -8.39 5.84
CA ILE A 9 -5.10 -8.71 4.63
C ILE A 9 -3.84 -7.83 4.54
N LEU A 10 -3.96 -6.52 4.79
CA LEU A 10 -2.82 -5.60 4.75
C LEU A 10 -1.77 -5.97 5.81
N ILE A 11 -2.21 -6.31 7.03
CA ILE A 11 -1.36 -6.81 8.11
C ILE A 11 -0.70 -8.11 7.69
N GLY A 12 -1.43 -9.06 7.11
CA GLY A 12 -0.86 -10.33 6.63
C GLY A 12 0.26 -10.12 5.61
N ILE A 13 0.04 -9.28 4.60
CA ILE A 13 1.05 -8.95 3.58
C ILE A 13 2.25 -8.23 4.21
N PHE A 14 2.01 -7.33 5.16
CA PHE A 14 3.05 -6.62 5.87
C PHE A 14 3.94 -7.57 6.70
N LEU A 15 3.33 -8.52 7.43
CA LEU A 15 4.08 -9.55 8.15
C LEU A 15 4.89 -10.43 7.19
N LEU A 16 4.32 -10.80 6.04
CA LEU A 16 5.01 -11.61 5.03
C LEU A 16 6.23 -10.89 4.45
N ALA A 17 6.09 -9.59 4.16
CA ALA A 17 7.20 -8.75 3.71
C ALA A 17 8.29 -8.60 4.79
N GLY A 18 7.88 -8.41 6.05
CA GLY A 18 8.79 -8.37 7.19
C GLY A 18 9.55 -9.69 7.40
N TYR A 19 8.90 -10.83 7.17
CA TYR A 19 9.55 -12.13 7.22
C TYR A 19 10.60 -12.29 6.10
N GLY A 20 10.32 -11.76 4.91
CA GLY A 20 11.29 -11.70 3.80
C GLY A 20 12.56 -10.90 4.15
N LEU A 21 12.39 -9.74 4.78
CA LEU A 21 13.52 -8.94 5.30
C LEU A 21 14.33 -9.71 6.35
N ASN A 22 13.66 -10.44 7.23
CA ASN A 22 14.33 -11.24 8.25
C ASN A 22 15.16 -12.37 7.61
N LEU A 23 14.67 -13.00 6.54
CA LEU A 23 15.44 -13.97 5.76
C LEU A 23 16.73 -13.37 5.19
N ILE A 24 16.66 -12.15 4.64
CA ILE A 24 17.85 -11.44 4.13
C ILE A 24 18.82 -11.15 5.27
N ARG A 25 18.32 -10.72 6.43
CA ARG A 25 19.16 -10.46 7.60
C ARG A 25 19.91 -11.71 8.05
N VAL A 26 19.22 -12.83 8.19
CA VAL A 26 19.84 -14.11 8.59
C VAL A 26 20.83 -14.58 7.53
N ALA A 27 20.48 -14.46 6.25
CA ALA A 27 21.38 -14.75 5.15
C ALA A 27 22.68 -13.93 5.19
N VAL A 28 22.59 -12.63 5.50
CA VAL A 28 23.77 -11.76 5.65
C VAL A 28 24.61 -12.15 6.86
N MET A 29 23.97 -12.46 7.99
CA MET A 29 24.68 -12.90 9.20
C MET A 29 25.37 -14.26 9.01
N ASP A 30 24.72 -15.21 8.34
CA ASP A 30 25.32 -16.50 7.99
C ASP A 30 26.53 -16.33 7.08
N LYS A 31 26.53 -15.34 6.17
CA LYS A 31 27.68 -15.05 5.30
C LYS A 31 28.87 -14.48 6.06
N ILE A 32 28.61 -13.74 7.14
CA ILE A 32 29.63 -13.14 8.01
C ILE A 32 30.19 -14.19 8.98
N ALA A 33 29.33 -15.07 9.49
CA ALA A 33 29.72 -16.16 10.38
C ALA A 33 30.45 -17.30 9.65
N ASP A 34 30.02 -17.65 8.43
CA ASP A 34 30.57 -18.76 7.66
C ASP A 34 30.80 -18.38 6.17
N PRO A 35 32.07 -18.10 5.78
CA PRO A 35 32.39 -17.60 4.44
C PRO A 35 32.04 -18.58 3.30
N SER A 36 31.98 -19.88 3.57
CA SER A 36 31.69 -20.95 2.60
C SER A 36 30.20 -21.19 2.36
N ALA A 37 29.31 -20.56 3.14
CA ALA A 37 27.87 -20.74 2.94
C ALA A 37 27.43 -20.18 1.57
N ILE A 38 26.55 -20.92 0.89
CA ILE A 38 25.92 -20.54 -0.37
C ILE A 38 24.64 -19.76 -0.05
N ILE A 39 24.73 -18.42 -0.02
CA ILE A 39 23.62 -17.54 0.40
C ILE A 39 22.65 -17.19 -0.75
N TRP A 40 23.03 -17.47 -2.00
CA TRP A 40 22.28 -17.06 -3.20
C TRP A 40 20.80 -17.44 -3.16
N TRP A 41 20.44 -18.65 -2.72
CA TRP A 41 19.05 -19.09 -2.60
C TRP A 41 18.25 -18.27 -1.59
N ARG A 42 18.85 -17.95 -0.44
CA ARG A 42 18.18 -17.17 0.62
C ARG A 42 17.97 -15.71 0.21
N VAL A 43 18.93 -15.13 -0.52
CA VAL A 43 18.79 -13.77 -1.07
C VAL A 43 17.74 -13.75 -2.19
N LEU A 44 17.70 -14.75 -3.06
CA LEU A 44 16.69 -14.83 -4.12
C LEU A 44 15.28 -14.93 -3.54
N ILE A 45 15.08 -15.82 -2.55
CA ILE A 45 13.81 -16.01 -1.86
C ILE A 45 13.44 -14.76 -1.05
N GLY A 46 14.38 -14.19 -0.30
CA GLY A 46 14.17 -12.98 0.48
C GLY A 46 13.82 -11.77 -0.40
N SER A 47 14.50 -11.61 -1.55
CA SER A 47 14.21 -10.57 -2.52
C SER A 47 12.83 -10.75 -3.15
N PHE A 48 12.45 -11.98 -3.49
CA PHE A 48 11.11 -12.27 -4.02
C PHE A 48 10.01 -12.00 -2.99
N LEU A 49 10.21 -12.37 -1.72
CA LEU A 49 9.26 -12.06 -0.64
C LEU A 49 9.17 -10.56 -0.36
N MET A 50 10.30 -9.85 -0.42
CA MET A 50 10.34 -8.40 -0.19
C MET A 50 9.67 -7.64 -1.34
N VAL A 51 10.09 -7.88 -2.59
CA VAL A 51 9.55 -7.21 -3.79
C VAL A 51 8.10 -7.63 -4.02
N GLY A 52 7.79 -8.92 -3.87
CA GLY A 52 6.44 -9.44 -3.95
C GLY A 52 5.54 -8.85 -2.87
N GLY A 53 5.98 -8.86 -1.62
CA GLY A 53 5.28 -8.26 -0.49
C GLY A 53 5.00 -6.76 -0.68
N LEU A 54 6.02 -5.98 -1.08
CA LEU A 54 5.86 -4.55 -1.36
C LEU A 54 4.94 -4.28 -2.56
N SER A 55 5.09 -5.03 -3.65
CA SER A 55 4.26 -4.87 -4.84
C SER A 55 2.79 -5.17 -4.53
N PHE A 56 2.54 -6.20 -3.74
CA PHE A 56 1.20 -6.56 -3.31
C PHE A 56 0.61 -5.53 -2.34
N LEU A 57 1.42 -5.02 -1.41
CA LEU A 57 1.02 -4.00 -0.45
C LEU A 57 0.69 -2.67 -1.15
N GLY A 58 1.54 -2.23 -2.08
CA GLY A 58 1.33 -1.03 -2.90
C GLY A 58 0.12 -1.15 -3.83
N GLY A 59 -0.02 -2.27 -4.54
CA GLY A 59 -1.16 -2.53 -5.42
C GLY A 59 -2.48 -2.59 -4.67
N PHE A 60 -2.50 -3.26 -3.51
CA PHE A 60 -3.69 -3.35 -2.66
C PHE A 60 -4.06 -2.01 -2.04
N LEU A 61 -3.07 -1.21 -1.62
CA LEU A 61 -3.30 0.14 -1.10
C LEU A 61 -3.93 1.05 -2.18
N PHE A 62 -3.40 1.02 -3.40
CA PHE A 62 -3.94 1.78 -4.53
C PHE A 62 -5.38 1.38 -4.89
N TYR A 63 -5.65 0.07 -4.97
CA TYR A 63 -6.99 -0.43 -5.24
C TYR A 63 -7.99 -0.07 -4.13
N ARG A 64 -7.56 -0.13 -2.86
CA ARG A 64 -8.38 0.27 -1.71
C ARG A 64 -8.70 1.76 -1.69
N ASP A 65 -7.71 2.61 -1.93
CA ASP A 65 -7.89 4.05 -1.86
C ASP A 65 -8.81 4.56 -2.98
N LYS A 66 -8.69 3.96 -4.18
CA LYS A 66 -9.62 4.20 -5.31
C LYS A 66 -11.08 3.87 -4.94
N LYS A 67 -11.33 2.80 -4.19
CA LYS A 67 -12.67 2.37 -3.78
C LYS A 67 -13.27 3.18 -2.63
N GLN A 68 -12.46 3.84 -1.80
CA GLN A 68 -12.96 4.62 -0.66
C GLN A 68 -13.49 6.00 -1.03
N GLY A 69 -13.39 6.44 -2.29
CA GLY A 69 -14.08 7.63 -2.79
C GLY A 69 -13.72 8.92 -2.06
N ARG A 70 -12.64 8.93 -1.27
CA ARG A 70 -12.08 10.12 -0.60
C ARG A 70 -11.19 10.94 -1.54
N VAL A 71 -11.36 10.77 -2.84
CA VAL A 71 -10.90 11.76 -3.81
C VAL A 71 -11.68 13.03 -3.50
N ARG A 72 -11.01 13.96 -2.81
CA ARG A 72 -11.51 15.31 -2.52
C ARG A 72 -12.17 15.81 -3.79
N LYS A 73 -13.45 16.20 -3.73
CA LYS A 73 -14.17 16.72 -4.90
C LYS A 73 -13.23 17.71 -5.59
N PRO A 74 -12.86 17.50 -6.85
CA PRO A 74 -11.86 18.33 -7.47
C PRO A 74 -12.38 19.78 -7.48
N VAL A 75 -11.48 20.73 -7.22
CA VAL A 75 -11.81 22.12 -6.88
C VAL A 75 -12.76 22.76 -7.90
N TRP A 76 -12.66 22.36 -9.17
CA TRP A 76 -13.54 22.82 -10.25
C TRP A 76 -15.02 22.45 -10.09
N LYS A 77 -15.36 21.31 -9.46
CA LYS A 77 -16.77 20.95 -9.17
C LYS A 77 -17.34 21.77 -8.03
N ILE A 78 -16.53 22.12 -7.03
CA ILE A 78 -16.96 22.91 -5.87
C ILE A 78 -17.32 24.34 -6.31
N LYS A 79 -16.51 24.94 -7.20
CA LYS A 79 -16.76 26.28 -7.74
C LYS A 79 -18.08 26.38 -8.51
N LYS A 80 -18.39 25.37 -9.35
CA LYS A 80 -19.63 25.33 -10.14
C LYS A 80 -20.89 25.15 -9.27
N GLU A 81 -20.82 24.35 -8.20
CA GLU A 81 -21.94 24.21 -7.25
C GLU A 81 -22.20 25.50 -6.46
N GLN A 82 -21.14 26.23 -6.09
CA GLN A 82 -21.24 27.53 -5.42
C GLN A 82 -21.88 28.59 -6.32
N GLU A 83 -21.45 28.67 -7.58
CA GLU A 83 -21.96 29.64 -8.56
C GLU A 83 -23.45 29.40 -8.89
N LYS A 84 -23.87 28.12 -8.97
CA LYS A 84 -25.30 27.77 -9.11
C LYS A 84 -26.14 28.19 -7.90
N ARG A 85 -25.64 28.00 -6.67
CA ARG A 85 -26.37 28.44 -5.45
C ARG A 85 -26.49 29.96 -5.36
N GLN A 86 -25.46 30.68 -5.81
CA GLN A 86 -25.50 32.15 -5.85
C GLN A 86 -26.52 32.68 -6.87
N ARG A 87 -26.61 32.07 -8.05
CA ARG A 87 -27.64 32.40 -9.05
C ARG A 87 -29.06 32.11 -8.54
N GLN A 88 -29.27 30.97 -7.89
CA GLN A 88 -30.57 30.63 -7.28
C GLN A 88 -30.96 31.58 -6.13
N GLN A 89 -29.99 32.09 -5.36
CA GLN A 89 -30.25 33.09 -4.33
C GLN A 89 -30.50 34.50 -4.89
N GLN A 90 -30.00 34.79 -6.10
CA GLN A 90 -30.27 36.06 -6.80
C GLN A 90 -31.64 36.04 -7.51
N GLU A 91 -32.07 34.90 -8.04
CA GLU A 91 -33.40 34.74 -8.68
C GLU A 91 -34.56 34.67 -7.68
N SER A 92 -34.27 34.42 -6.39
CA SER A 92 -35.25 34.33 -5.30
C SER A 92 -35.49 35.66 -4.57
N LYS A 93 -34.80 36.74 -4.95
CA LYS A 93 -34.91 38.09 -4.37
C LYS A 93 -35.53 39.04 -5.37
#